data_AF-A0A7J6QVU0-F1
#
_entry.id   AF-A0A7J6QVU0-F1
#
_cell.length_a   1.000
_cell.length_b   1.000
_cell.length_c   1.000
_cell.angle_alpha   90.00
_cell.angle_beta   90.00
_cell.angle_gamma   90.00
#
_symmetry.space_group_name_H-M   'P 1'
#
loop_
_entity.id
_entity.type
_entity.pdbx_description
1 polymer ?
#
loop_
_entity_poly.entity_id
_entity_poly.type
_entity_poly.pdbx_seq_one_letter_code
_entity_poly.pdbx_strand_id
1 'polypeptide(L)'
;SDPEDSSHTLDDPIHRLPLDEIKIDTDQLLNPTPESEEFVCKICHTYIVGCHPKITKCSHMFCGDCLEEWSQIQPTFRSWVQVARTAGQARNVPCPVCKTPLNDKKEIFSINPPDPQRPECQSIWKMLSNLKIKCHYDPDFDPTGSCQWTGTYST
;
A
#
# COMPACT_ATOMS: atom_id res chain seq x y z
N SER A 1 -4.38 52.92 -14.83
CA SER A 1 -3.72 53.15 -13.54
C SER A 1 -4.12 52.01 -12.64
N ASP A 2 -3.19 51.11 -12.37
CA ASP A 2 -3.25 50.23 -11.19
C ASP A 2 -3.20 51.07 -9.92
N PRO A 3 -3.66 50.49 -8.80
CA PRO A 3 -2.69 50.16 -7.78
C PRO A 3 -2.82 48.72 -7.29
N GLU A 4 -1.66 48.11 -7.08
CA GLU A 4 -1.46 46.89 -6.30
C GLU A 4 -1.82 47.14 -4.83
N ASP A 5 -2.52 46.20 -4.19
CA ASP A 5 -2.28 45.89 -2.77
C ASP A 5 -2.62 44.42 -2.46
N SER A 6 -1.57 43.61 -2.51
CA SER A 6 -1.15 42.65 -1.48
C SER A 6 -2.20 42.17 -0.46
N SER A 7 -2.67 40.94 -0.65
CA SER A 7 -2.99 40.07 0.49
C SER A 7 -2.40 38.68 0.26
N HIS A 8 -1.15 38.52 0.69
CA HIS A 8 -0.59 37.22 1.07
C HIS A 8 -1.38 36.65 2.25
N THR A 9 -1.72 35.35 2.19
CA THR A 9 -1.90 34.36 3.29
C THR A 9 -2.91 33.31 2.81
N LEU A 10 -2.66 32.00 2.74
CA LEU A 10 -1.57 31.10 3.12
C LEU A 10 -1.66 29.90 2.17
N ASP A 11 -0.52 29.46 1.63
CA ASP A 11 -0.37 28.09 1.14
C ASP A 11 -0.64 27.15 2.31
N ASP A 12 -1.81 26.51 2.32
CA ASP A 12 -2.16 25.51 3.32
C ASP A 12 -1.53 24.17 2.87
N PRO A 13 -0.49 23.65 3.55
CA PRO A 13 0.27 22.49 3.08
C PRO A 13 -0.44 21.15 3.40
N ILE A 14 -1.71 21.18 3.82
CA ILE A 14 -2.53 19.97 3.96
C ILE A 14 -3.07 19.60 2.58
N HIS A 15 -2.15 19.26 1.68
CA HIS A 15 -2.46 18.43 0.53
C HIS A 15 -3.01 17.13 1.11
N ARG A 16 -4.34 16.97 1.07
CA ARG A 16 -5.01 15.70 1.38
C ARG A 16 -4.35 14.65 0.50
N LEU A 17 -3.53 13.78 1.08
CA LEU A 17 -3.11 12.57 0.40
C LEU A 17 -4.39 11.87 -0.06
N PRO A 18 -4.43 11.36 -1.31
CA PRO A 18 -5.48 10.46 -1.73
C PRO A 18 -5.71 9.39 -0.63
N LEU A 19 -6.96 9.09 -0.30
CA LEU A 19 -7.30 8.16 0.80
C LEU A 19 -6.64 6.77 0.61
N ASP A 20 -6.30 6.43 -0.64
CA ASP A 20 -5.59 5.25 -1.12
C ASP A 20 -4.04 5.34 -1.04
N GLU A 21 -3.53 6.35 -0.34
CA GLU A 21 -2.11 6.49 0.03
C GLU A 21 -1.90 6.53 1.56
N ILE A 22 -2.98 6.56 2.35
CA ILE A 22 -2.90 6.59 3.81
C ILE A 22 -2.58 5.18 4.32
N LYS A 23 -1.41 5.03 4.95
CA LYS A 23 -1.01 3.78 5.61
C LYS A 23 -1.78 3.64 6.93
N ILE A 24 -2.24 2.42 7.20
CA ILE A 24 -2.87 2.06 8.47
C ILE A 24 -1.81 1.42 9.36
N ASP A 25 -1.48 2.08 10.46
CA ASP A 25 -0.55 1.56 11.45
C ASP A 25 -1.12 0.31 12.13
N THR A 26 -0.24 -0.56 12.63
CA THR A 26 -0.65 -1.82 13.24
C THR A 26 -1.55 -1.62 14.45
N ASP A 27 -1.34 -0.54 15.18
CA ASP A 27 -2.06 -0.29 16.41
C ASP A 27 -3.48 0.22 16.14
N GLN A 28 -3.75 0.80 14.95
CA GLN A 28 -5.08 1.26 14.56
C GLN A 28 -6.09 0.12 14.39
N LEU A 29 -5.65 -1.13 14.30
CA LEU A 29 -6.55 -2.28 14.17
C LEU A 29 -7.24 -2.60 15.50
N LEU A 30 -8.56 -2.69 15.44
CA LEU A 30 -9.40 -3.11 16.56
C LEU A 30 -9.57 -4.62 16.55
N ASN A 31 -9.24 -5.26 17.67
CA ASN A 31 -9.31 -6.72 17.87
C ASN A 31 -8.43 -7.50 16.87
N PRO A 32 -7.10 -7.33 16.92
CA PRO A 32 -6.19 -8.08 16.06
C PRO A 32 -6.38 -9.59 16.28
N THR A 33 -6.44 -10.33 15.18
CA THR A 33 -6.45 -11.79 15.18
C THR A 33 -5.19 -12.32 14.51
N PRO A 34 -4.77 -13.57 14.75
CA PRO A 34 -3.63 -14.16 14.05
C PRO A 34 -3.75 -14.07 12.51
N GLU A 35 -4.97 -14.18 11.97
CA GLU A 35 -5.21 -14.04 10.52
C GLU A 35 -4.97 -12.62 10.03
N SER A 36 -5.22 -11.61 10.86
CA SER A 36 -4.97 -10.22 10.48
C SER A 36 -3.47 -9.93 10.31
N GLU A 37 -2.59 -10.60 11.05
CA GLU A 37 -1.13 -10.41 10.96
C GLU A 37 -0.55 -10.75 9.58
N GLU A 38 -1.26 -11.60 8.80
CA GLU A 38 -0.91 -11.91 7.41
C GLU A 38 -1.06 -10.70 6.48
N PHE A 39 -1.87 -9.71 6.87
CA PHE A 39 -2.09 -8.48 6.12
C PHE A 39 -1.09 -7.37 6.45
N VAL A 40 -0.03 -7.68 7.21
CA VAL A 40 1.06 -6.73 7.47
C VAL A 40 2.08 -6.80 6.34
N CYS A 41 2.39 -5.65 5.75
CA CYS A 41 3.41 -5.51 4.73
C CYS A 41 4.76 -5.93 5.31
N LYS A 42 5.44 -6.90 4.69
CA LYS A 42 6.77 -7.37 5.15
C LYS A 42 7.92 -6.42 4.77
N ILE A 43 7.63 -5.23 4.23
CA ILE A 43 8.62 -4.17 3.94
C ILE A 43 8.47 -3.02 4.95
N CYS A 44 7.29 -2.39 5.00
CA CYS A 44 7.06 -1.23 5.88
C CYS A 44 6.43 -1.58 7.24
N HIS A 45 6.04 -2.84 7.46
CA HIS A 45 5.47 -3.33 8.72
C HIS A 45 4.14 -2.67 9.14
N THR A 46 3.44 -2.02 8.23
CA THR A 46 2.07 -1.50 8.41
C THR A 46 1.06 -2.43 7.74
N TYR A 47 -0.23 -2.29 8.03
CA TYR A 47 -1.25 -3.01 7.28
C TYR A 47 -1.25 -2.57 5.80
N ILE A 48 -1.35 -3.53 4.87
CA ILE A 48 -1.36 -3.27 3.40
C ILE A 48 -2.65 -2.59 2.90
N VAL A 49 -3.57 -2.40 3.83
CA VAL A 49 -4.89 -1.86 3.63
C VAL A 49 -4.79 -0.43 3.11
N GLY A 50 -5.50 -0.14 2.02
CA GLY A 50 -5.49 1.19 1.40
C GLY A 50 -4.23 1.61 0.69
N CYS A 51 -3.28 0.70 0.48
CA CYS A 51 -2.04 1.01 -0.23
C CYS A 51 -1.90 0.17 -1.50
N HIS A 52 -2.97 0.03 -2.29
CA HIS A 52 -2.98 -0.81 -3.49
C HIS A 52 -2.38 -2.23 -3.27
N PRO A 53 -2.90 -2.99 -2.30
CA PRO A 53 -2.26 -4.21 -1.81
C PRO A 53 -1.97 -5.20 -2.94
N LYS A 54 -0.79 -5.82 -2.88
CA LYS A 54 -0.32 -6.80 -3.85
C LYS A 54 -0.07 -8.13 -3.17
N ILE A 55 -0.40 -9.21 -3.87
CA ILE A 55 -0.01 -10.57 -3.51
C ILE A 55 0.87 -11.16 -4.61
N THR A 56 1.97 -11.79 -4.20
CA THR A 56 2.88 -12.48 -5.12
C THR A 56 2.45 -13.93 -5.34
N LYS A 57 2.91 -14.59 -6.41
CA LYS A 57 2.65 -16.05 -6.60
C LYS A 57 3.10 -16.93 -5.43
N CYS A 58 4.07 -16.45 -4.65
CA CYS A 58 4.57 -17.11 -3.44
C CYS A 58 3.81 -16.67 -2.17
N SER A 59 2.62 -16.09 -2.33
CA SER A 59 1.68 -15.72 -1.27
C SER A 59 2.14 -14.66 -0.25
N HIS A 60 3.27 -14.00 -0.50
CA HIS A 60 3.67 -12.84 0.32
C HIS A 60 2.93 -11.58 -0.15
N MET A 61 2.42 -10.81 0.81
CA MET A 61 1.64 -9.60 0.57
C MET A 61 2.41 -8.32 0.93
N PHE A 62 2.17 -7.26 0.15
CA PHE A 62 2.86 -5.98 0.28
C PHE A 62 1.93 -4.81 -0.07
N CYS A 63 2.26 -3.61 0.39
CA CYS A 63 1.75 -2.39 -0.22
C CYS A 63 2.26 -2.29 -1.67
N GLY A 64 1.47 -1.68 -2.54
CA GLY A 64 1.79 -1.48 -3.95
C GLY A 64 3.05 -0.64 -4.13
N ASP A 65 3.13 0.49 -3.43
CA ASP A 65 4.28 1.41 -3.39
C ASP A 65 5.56 0.69 -2.90
N CYS A 66 5.49 0.01 -1.75
CA CYS A 66 6.62 -0.72 -1.18
C CYS A 66 7.20 -1.76 -2.14
N LEU A 67 6.33 -2.52 -2.83
CA LEU A 67 6.78 -3.54 -3.77
C LEU A 67 7.32 -2.95 -5.08
N GLU A 68 6.76 -1.82 -5.53
CA GLU A 68 7.24 -1.08 -6.69
C GLU A 68 8.64 -0.50 -6.43
N GLU A 69 8.81 0.23 -5.34
CA GLU A 69 10.11 0.78 -4.92
C GLU A 69 11.16 -0.32 -4.77
N TRP A 70 10.81 -1.42 -4.10
CA TRP A 70 11.67 -2.60 -3.98
C TRP A 70 12.13 -3.08 -5.36
N SER A 71 11.20 -3.22 -6.30
CA SER A 71 11.47 -3.73 -7.66
C SER A 71 12.40 -2.82 -8.47
N GLN A 72 12.38 -1.51 -8.21
CA GLN A 72 13.25 -0.53 -8.87
C GLN A 72 14.70 -0.61 -8.36
N ILE A 73 14.89 -0.82 -7.06
CA ILE A 73 16.23 -0.84 -6.44
C ILE A 73 16.90 -2.21 -6.49
N GLN A 74 16.16 -3.28 -6.81
CA GLN A 74 16.78 -4.58 -6.92
C GLN A 74 17.82 -4.59 -8.03
N PRO A 75 19.03 -5.12 -7.77
CA PRO A 75 20.02 -5.31 -8.81
C PRO A 75 19.43 -6.28 -9.81
N THR A 76 18.89 -5.76 -10.91
CA THR A 76 18.67 -6.58 -12.08
C THR A 76 20.01 -7.19 -12.39
N PHE A 77 20.11 -8.52 -12.41
CA PHE A 77 21.25 -9.27 -12.96
C PHE A 77 21.38 -8.97 -14.47
N ARG A 78 21.59 -7.71 -14.84
CA ARG A 78 21.53 -7.21 -16.20
C ARG A 78 22.61 -6.15 -16.37
N SER A 79 23.49 -6.42 -17.32
CA SER A 79 24.33 -5.39 -17.91
C SER A 79 23.45 -4.30 -18.54
N TRP A 80 23.97 -3.08 -18.67
CA TRP A 80 23.31 -1.96 -19.37
C TRP A 80 22.76 -2.36 -20.76
N VAL A 81 23.43 -3.29 -21.45
CA VAL A 81 23.01 -3.85 -22.74
C VAL A 81 21.72 -4.66 -22.64
N GLN A 82 21.54 -5.44 -21.57
CA GLN A 82 20.29 -6.19 -21.34
C GLN A 82 19.14 -5.29 -20.95
N VAL A 83 19.38 -4.23 -20.18
CA VAL A 83 18.34 -3.24 -19.84
C VAL A 83 17.79 -2.58 -21.11
N ALA A 84 18.67 -2.11 -22.00
CA ALA A 84 18.26 -1.50 -23.27
C ALA A 84 17.48 -2.47 -24.19
N ARG A 85 17.92 -3.75 -24.27
CA ARG A 85 17.25 -4.78 -25.09
C ARG A 85 15.90 -5.24 -24.57
N THR A 86 15.63 -5.04 -23.28
CA THR A 86 14.41 -5.53 -22.62
C THR A 86 13.52 -4.41 -22.09
N ALA A 87 13.76 -3.18 -22.54
CA ALA A 87 12.85 -2.06 -22.32
C ALA A 87 11.43 -2.45 -22.76
N GLY A 88 10.48 -2.41 -21.83
CA GLY A 88 9.09 -2.82 -22.05
C GLY A 88 8.77 -4.30 -21.81
N GLN A 89 9.77 -5.18 -21.65
CA GLN A 89 9.56 -6.60 -21.32
C GLN A 89 9.41 -6.81 -19.81
N ALA A 90 8.68 -7.86 -19.42
CA ALA A 90 8.52 -8.24 -18.02
C ALA A 90 9.89 -8.54 -17.38
N ARG A 91 10.09 -8.04 -16.15
CA ARG A 91 11.31 -8.25 -15.38
C ARG A 91 11.08 -9.34 -14.35
N ASN A 92 12.16 -10.07 -14.04
CA ASN A 92 12.17 -10.97 -12.91
C ASN A 92 12.81 -10.25 -11.74
N VAL A 93 12.05 -10.05 -10.66
CA VAL A 93 12.50 -9.44 -9.41
C VAL A 93 12.42 -10.47 -8.28
N PRO A 94 13.38 -10.52 -7.34
CA PRO A 94 13.28 -11.43 -6.21
C PRO A 94 12.18 -10.97 -5.25
N CYS A 95 11.35 -11.91 -4.79
CA CYS A 95 10.43 -11.66 -3.67
C CYS A 95 11.21 -11.11 -2.47
N PRO A 96 10.77 -10.01 -1.83
CA PRO A 96 11.44 -9.44 -0.65
C PRO A 96 11.66 -10.46 0.47
N VAL A 97 10.72 -11.38 0.67
CA VAL A 97 10.72 -12.36 1.76
C VAL A 97 11.50 -13.63 1.39
N CYS A 98 11.00 -14.41 0.43
CA CYS A 98 11.55 -15.74 0.14
C CYS A 98 12.56 -15.78 -1.02
N LYS A 99 12.86 -14.64 -1.65
CA LYS A 99 13.76 -14.49 -2.81
C LYS A 99 13.36 -15.28 -4.07
N THR A 100 12.19 -15.94 -4.08
CA THR A 100 11.61 -16.55 -5.28
C THR A 100 11.58 -15.53 -6.43
N PRO A 101 12.07 -15.86 -7.63
CA PRO A 101 11.99 -14.97 -8.79
C PRO A 101 10.54 -14.76 -9.22
N LEU A 102 10.13 -13.50 -9.33
CA LEU A 102 8.78 -13.07 -9.69
C LEU A 102 8.80 -12.28 -10.99
N ASN A 103 7.99 -12.69 -11.95
CA ASN A 103 7.67 -11.89 -13.11
C ASN A 103 6.75 -10.73 -12.70
N ASP A 104 7.26 -9.50 -12.76
CA ASP A 104 6.57 -8.28 -12.31
C ASP A 104 5.19 -8.05 -12.95
N LYS A 105 4.98 -8.55 -14.17
CA LYS A 105 3.71 -8.40 -14.92
C LYS A 105 2.73 -9.56 -14.78
N LYS A 106 3.19 -10.75 -14.38
CA LYS A 106 2.38 -11.99 -14.45
C LYS A 106 2.22 -12.70 -13.11
N GLU A 107 3.08 -12.40 -12.15
CA GLU A 107 3.20 -13.16 -10.89
C GLU A 107 3.07 -12.26 -9.65
N ILE A 108 2.65 -11.01 -9.86
CA ILE A 108 2.26 -10.04 -8.84
C ILE A 108 0.84 -9.61 -9.18
N PHE A 109 -0.08 -9.82 -8.25
CA PHE A 109 -1.52 -9.62 -8.45
C PHE A 109 -2.02 -8.54 -7.50
N SER A 110 -2.93 -7.69 -7.96
CA SER A 110 -3.58 -6.68 -7.12
C SER A 110 -4.70 -7.33 -6.31
N ILE A 111 -4.78 -7.01 -5.02
CA ILE A 111 -5.90 -7.34 -4.16
C ILE A 111 -6.85 -6.14 -4.17
N ASN A 112 -7.64 -6.04 -5.23
CA ASN A 112 -8.57 -4.92 -5.45
C ASN A 112 -10.03 -5.36 -5.20
N PRO A 113 -10.99 -4.42 -5.16
CA PRO A 113 -12.41 -4.72 -5.26
C PRO A 113 -12.74 -5.69 -6.41
N PRO A 114 -13.90 -6.36 -6.39
CA PRO A 114 -14.16 -7.61 -7.11
C PRO A 114 -13.65 -7.66 -8.56
N ASP A 115 -12.59 -8.44 -8.80
CA ASP A 115 -12.14 -8.84 -10.14
C ASP A 115 -12.66 -10.25 -10.44
N PRO A 116 -13.59 -10.42 -11.41
CA PRO A 116 -14.13 -11.73 -11.77
C PRO A 116 -13.09 -12.73 -12.27
N GLN A 117 -11.91 -12.26 -12.70
CA GLN A 117 -10.85 -13.12 -13.22
C GLN A 117 -9.99 -13.74 -12.11
N ARG A 118 -10.12 -13.26 -10.86
CA ARG A 118 -9.27 -13.62 -9.71
C ARG A 118 -10.07 -13.82 -8.42
N PRO A 119 -10.89 -14.90 -8.33
CA PRO A 119 -11.72 -15.16 -7.14
C PRO A 119 -10.90 -15.33 -5.85
N GLU A 120 -9.64 -15.77 -5.95
CA GLU A 120 -8.71 -15.84 -4.82
C GLU A 120 -8.39 -14.45 -4.26
N CYS A 121 -8.12 -13.47 -5.13
CA CYS A 121 -7.86 -12.08 -4.71
C CYS A 121 -9.13 -11.43 -4.15
N GLN A 122 -10.30 -11.79 -4.68
CA GLN A 122 -11.58 -11.32 -4.17
C GLN A 122 -11.84 -11.78 -2.72
N SER A 123 -11.50 -13.02 -2.39
CA SER A 123 -11.68 -13.55 -1.02
C SER A 123 -10.76 -12.84 -0.03
N ILE A 124 -9.51 -12.57 -0.45
CA ILE A 124 -8.54 -11.80 0.34
C ILE A 124 -9.02 -10.35 0.53
N TRP A 125 -9.51 -9.71 -0.53
CA TRP A 125 -10.09 -8.37 -0.44
C TRP A 125 -11.25 -8.30 0.55
N LYS A 126 -12.13 -9.31 0.57
CA LYS A 126 -13.24 -9.38 1.55
C LYS A 126 -12.72 -9.45 2.99
N MET A 127 -11.64 -10.18 3.25
CA MET A 127 -11.06 -10.24 4.59
C MET A 127 -10.43 -8.88 4.98
N LEU A 128 -9.63 -8.28 4.08
CA LEU A 128 -9.01 -6.98 4.28
C LEU A 128 -10.03 -5.86 4.51
N SER A 129 -11.08 -5.79 3.71
CA SER A 129 -12.12 -4.74 3.78
C SER A 129 -12.91 -4.76 5.08
N ASN A 130 -13.03 -5.93 5.71
CA ASN A 130 -13.76 -6.11 6.97
C ASN A 130 -12.90 -5.86 8.22
N LEU A 131 -11.60 -5.55 8.07
CA LEU A 131 -10.76 -5.18 9.21
C LEU A 131 -11.33 -3.91 9.86
N LYS A 132 -11.54 -3.99 11.18
CA LYS A 132 -12.04 -2.87 11.98
C LYS A 132 -10.88 -1.99 12.40
N ILE A 133 -10.96 -0.71 12.12
CA ILE A 133 -9.91 0.25 12.43
C ILE A 133 -10.48 1.41 13.24
N LYS A 134 -9.61 2.08 13.99
CA LYS A 134 -9.88 3.38 14.60
C LYS A 134 -9.05 4.48 13.94
N CYS A 135 -9.53 5.72 14.04
CA CYS A 135 -8.88 6.88 13.47
C CYS A 135 -7.46 7.05 14.03
N HIS A 136 -6.53 7.52 13.19
CA HIS A 136 -5.17 7.85 13.62
C HIS A 136 -5.16 9.01 14.64
N TYR A 137 -6.13 9.93 14.56
CA TYR A 137 -6.30 11.05 15.50
C TYR A 137 -7.20 10.68 16.70
N ASP A 138 -7.28 9.40 17.03
CA ASP A 138 -7.92 8.94 18.27
C ASP A 138 -7.05 9.31 19.47
N PRO A 139 -7.64 9.75 20.61
CA PRO A 139 -6.90 10.10 21.82
C PRO A 139 -5.95 9.03 22.35
N ASP A 140 -6.20 7.75 22.02
CA ASP A 140 -5.30 6.64 22.36
C ASP A 140 -3.95 6.71 21.61
N PHE A 141 -3.88 7.37 20.46
CA PHE A 141 -2.67 7.52 19.63
C PHE A 141 -2.09 8.91 19.65
N ASP A 142 -2.97 9.90 19.51
CA ASP A 142 -2.63 11.30 19.52
C ASP A 142 -3.33 11.91 20.74
N PRO A 143 -2.59 12.21 21.84
CA PRO A 143 -3.17 12.85 23.02
C PRO A 143 -3.81 14.21 22.74
N THR A 144 -3.50 14.83 21.59
CA THR A 144 -4.10 16.08 21.12
C THR A 144 -5.29 15.85 20.18
N GLY A 145 -5.48 14.61 19.73
CA GLY A 145 -6.58 14.17 18.88
C GLY A 145 -7.92 14.17 19.60
N SER A 146 -8.99 14.26 18.81
CA SER A 146 -10.37 14.23 19.30
C SER A 146 -11.27 13.31 18.46
N CYS A 147 -10.70 12.58 17.49
CA CYS A 147 -11.47 11.77 16.56
C CYS A 147 -11.65 10.35 17.08
N GLN A 148 -12.84 10.04 17.58
CA GLN A 148 -13.17 8.70 18.10
C GLN A 148 -13.85 7.82 17.05
N TRP A 149 -13.62 8.10 15.77
CA TRP A 149 -14.23 7.33 14.71
C TRP A 149 -13.63 5.92 14.67
N THR A 150 -14.51 4.94 14.54
CA THR A 150 -14.17 3.53 14.29
C THR A 150 -15.04 3.00 13.18
N GLY A 151 -14.49 2.15 12.31
CA GLY A 151 -15.23 1.58 11.20
C GLY A 151 -14.54 0.37 10.62
N THR A 152 -15.12 -0.19 9.56
CA THR A 152 -14.37 -1.13 8.70
C THR A 152 -13.54 -0.33 7.73
N TYR A 153 -12.44 -0.88 7.25
CA TYR A 153 -11.62 -0.17 6.27
C TYR A 153 -12.40 0.28 5.02
N SER A 154 -13.34 -0.53 4.54
CA SER A 154 -14.10 -0.17 3.34
C SER A 154 -15.19 0.88 3.53
N THR A 155 -15.38 1.41 4.75
CA THR A 155 -16.51 2.29 5.13
C THR A 155 -16.05 3.59 5.73
#